data_AF-A0A7W5FI53-F1
#
_entry.id   AF-A0A7W5FI53-F1
#
_cell.length_a   1.000
_cell.length_b   1.000
_cell.length_c   1.000
_cell.angle_alpha   90.00
_cell.angle_beta   90.00
_cell.angle_gamma   90.00
#
_symmetry.space_group_name_H-M   'P 1'
#
loop_
_entity.id
_entity.type
_entity.pdbx_description
1 polymer ?
#
loop_
_entity_poly.entity_id
_entity_poly.type
_entity_poly.pdbx_seq_one_letter_code
_entity_poly.pdbx_strand_id
1 'polypeptide(L)'
;MRPRATGTEVSRKAAIRIRIRRLDLGLTMKQLTQRLADIGCPLPESGVWKVESGYRANITVDEAVAFARVLRMPVERLLGPGPACLVCEDRPASGAACLNCGADGGR
;
A
#
# COMPACT_ATOMS: atom_id res chain seq x y z
N MET A 1 -5.46 2.21 -19.24
CA MET A 1 -5.27 0.75 -19.09
C MET A 1 -4.63 0.50 -17.71
N ARG A 2 -5.39 0.07 -16.69
CA ARG A 2 -4.81 -0.26 -15.38
C ARG A 2 -4.02 -1.57 -15.55
N PRO A 3 -2.70 -1.62 -15.25
CA PRO A 3 -1.97 -2.88 -15.35
C PRO A 3 -2.62 -3.91 -14.42
N ARG A 4 -2.98 -5.08 -14.96
CA ARG A 4 -3.39 -6.24 -14.15
C ARG A 4 -2.17 -6.64 -13.34
N ALA A 5 -2.18 -6.38 -12.05
CA ALA A 5 -1.15 -6.88 -11.15
C ALA A 5 -1.07 -8.41 -11.31
N THR A 6 0.06 -8.92 -11.80
CA THR A 6 0.38 -10.35 -11.87
C THR A 6 0.84 -10.90 -10.51
N GLY A 7 0.80 -10.06 -9.47
CA GLY A 7 1.19 -10.39 -8.11
C GLY A 7 0.15 -11.21 -7.37
N THR A 8 0.56 -11.86 -6.28
CA THR A 8 -0.35 -12.56 -5.39
C THR A 8 -1.32 -11.59 -4.71
N GLU A 9 -2.43 -12.13 -4.22
CA GLU A 9 -3.41 -11.36 -3.45
C GLU A 9 -2.79 -10.64 -2.24
N VAL A 10 -1.80 -11.27 -1.59
CA VAL A 10 -1.05 -10.69 -0.48
C VAL A 10 -0.27 -9.46 -0.92
N SER A 11 0.50 -9.54 -2.01
CA SER A 11 1.24 -8.40 -2.55
C SER A 11 0.32 -7.25 -2.95
N ARG A 12 -0.84 -7.57 -3.54
CA ARG A 12 -1.86 -6.58 -3.92
C ARG A 12 -2.42 -5.86 -2.69
N LYS A 13 -2.80 -6.60 -1.65
CA LYS A 13 -3.28 -6.02 -0.39
C LYS A 13 -2.22 -5.15 0.28
N ALA A 14 -0.97 -5.62 0.30
CA ALA A 14 0.15 -4.87 0.88
C ALA A 14 0.36 -3.53 0.16
N ALA A 15 0.34 -3.51 -1.17
CA ALA A 15 0.45 -2.28 -1.97
C ALA A 15 -0.63 -1.24 -1.62
N ILE A 16 -1.89 -1.69 -1.51
CA ILE A 16 -3.01 -0.83 -1.14
C ILE A 16 -2.82 -0.28 0.29
N ARG A 17 -2.46 -1.14 1.24
CA ARG A 17 -2.24 -0.75 2.64
C ARG A 17 -1.09 0.24 2.81
N ILE A 18 0.02 0.04 2.08
CA ILE A 18 1.16 0.97 2.05
C ILE A 18 0.69 2.36 1.64
N ARG A 19 -0.02 2.45 0.51
CA ARG A 19 -0.53 3.71 -0.02
C ARG A 19 -1.46 4.40 0.97
N ILE A 20 -2.46 3.67 1.47
CA ILE A 20 -3.45 4.23 2.41
C ILE A 20 -2.75 4.74 3.67
N ARG A 21 -1.86 3.94 4.25
CA ARG A 21 -1.17 4.34 5.48
C ARG A 21 -0.22 5.50 5.25
N ARG A 22 0.45 5.57 4.10
CA ARG A 22 1.27 6.72 3.74
C ARG A 22 0.44 8.01 3.73
N LEU A 23 -0.72 7.96 3.09
CA LEU A 23 -1.64 9.11 3.00
C LEU A 23 -2.22 9.49 4.37
N ASP A 24 -2.62 8.52 5.17
CA ASP A 24 -3.11 8.71 6.55
C ASP A 24 -2.06 9.37 7.47
N LEU A 25 -0.78 9.04 7.25
CA LEU A 25 0.33 9.70 7.95
C LEU A 25 0.73 11.06 7.36
N GLY A 26 0.06 11.53 6.30
CA GLY A 26 0.39 12.78 5.61
C GLY A 26 1.76 12.76 4.91
N LEU A 27 2.29 11.57 4.60
CA LEU A 27 3.63 11.44 4.03
C LEU A 27 3.61 11.61 2.51
N THR A 28 4.50 12.47 2.02
CA THR A 28 4.81 12.53 0.58
C THR A 28 5.62 11.31 0.16
N MET A 29 5.64 11.02 -1.16
CA MET A 29 6.50 9.96 -1.73
C MET A 29 7.97 10.18 -1.34
N LYS A 30 8.46 11.42 -1.49
CA LYS A 30 9.80 11.83 -1.11
C LYS A 30 10.12 11.54 0.36
N GLN A 31 9.22 11.88 1.27
CA GLN A 31 9.39 11.63 2.70
C GLN A 31 9.41 10.13 3.02
N LEU A 32 8.60 9.32 2.34
CA LEU A 32 8.64 7.87 2.49
C LEU A 32 9.96 7.29 1.99
N THR A 33 10.41 7.66 0.79
CA THR A 33 11.71 7.24 0.24
C THR A 33 12.87 7.62 1.16
N GLN A 34 12.86 8.83 1.71
CA GLN A 34 13.90 9.26 2.66
C GLN A 34 13.93 8.36 3.90
N ARG A 35 12.77 8.14 4.53
CA ARG A 35 12.69 7.31 5.74
C ARG A 35 13.06 5.85 5.49
N LEU A 36 12.75 5.32 4.31
CA LEU A 36 13.17 3.98 3.89
C LEU A 36 14.70 3.91 3.74
N ALA A 37 15.32 4.94 3.17
CA ALA A 37 16.77 5.05 3.09
C ALA A 37 17.42 5.17 4.49
N ASP A 38 16.83 5.96 5.40
CA ASP A 38 17.35 6.16 6.76
C ASP A 38 17.42 4.86 7.58
N ILE A 39 16.61 3.84 7.23
CA ILE A 39 16.63 2.52 7.87
C ILE A 39 17.37 1.45 7.05
N GLY A 40 18.12 1.85 6.03
CA GLY A 40 18.94 0.96 5.21
C GLY A 40 18.20 0.22 4.09
N CYS A 41 16.99 0.65 3.73
CA CYS A 41 16.21 0.07 2.62
C CYS A 41 15.91 1.14 1.56
N PRO A 42 16.91 1.66 0.82
CA PRO A 42 16.70 2.74 -0.12
C PRO A 42 15.78 2.30 -1.27
N LEU A 43 14.62 2.95 -1.39
CA LEU A 43 13.67 2.71 -2.48
C LEU A 43 13.26 4.05 -3.13
N PRO A 44 13.62 4.31 -4.41
CA PRO A 44 13.34 5.58 -5.06
C PRO A 44 11.83 5.81 -5.24
N GLU A 45 11.40 7.07 -5.42
CA GLU A 45 9.98 7.42 -5.56
C GLU A 45 9.30 6.65 -6.71
N SER A 46 10.02 6.39 -7.80
CA SER A 46 9.51 5.56 -8.91
C SER A 46 9.28 4.10 -8.50
N GLY A 47 10.11 3.56 -7.60
CA GLY A 47 9.94 2.23 -7.01
C GLY A 47 8.75 2.19 -6.07
N VAL A 48 8.60 3.19 -5.20
CA VAL A 48 7.44 3.34 -4.32
C VAL A 48 6.15 3.43 -5.15
N TRP A 49 6.12 4.28 -6.18
CA TRP A 49 4.97 4.38 -7.08
C TRP A 49 4.64 3.04 -7.75
N LYS A 50 5.65 2.30 -8.23
CA LYS A 50 5.43 0.99 -8.84
C LYS A 50 4.83 -0.02 -7.85
N VAL A 51 5.26 0.02 -6.59
CA VAL A 51 4.66 -0.79 -5.52
C VAL A 51 3.22 -0.38 -5.27
N GLU A 52 2.97 0.90 -4.97
CA GLU A 52 1.63 1.39 -4.60
C GLU A 52 0.60 1.29 -5.73
N SER A 53 1.04 1.39 -6.99
CA SER A 53 0.19 1.23 -8.17
C SER A 53 -0.06 -0.23 -8.53
N GLY A 54 0.68 -1.18 -7.93
CA GLY A 54 0.69 -2.58 -8.32
C GLY A 54 1.37 -2.84 -9.67
N TYR A 55 2.06 -1.85 -10.26
CA TYR A 55 2.90 -2.05 -11.44
C TYR A 55 4.02 -3.04 -11.16
N ARG A 56 4.57 -3.01 -9.94
CA ARG A 56 5.45 -4.06 -9.43
C ARG A 56 4.62 -5.08 -8.66
N ALA A 57 4.57 -6.29 -9.20
CA ALA A 57 3.75 -7.40 -8.71
C ALA A 57 4.13 -7.89 -7.30
N ASN A 58 5.40 -7.78 -6.91
CA ASN A 58 5.93 -8.35 -5.68
C ASN A 58 6.66 -7.29 -4.85
N ILE A 59 6.63 -7.49 -3.53
CA ILE A 59 7.50 -6.83 -2.56
C ILE A 59 8.38 -7.90 -1.93
N THR A 60 9.65 -7.60 -1.68
CA THR A 60 10.56 -8.49 -0.94
C THR A 60 10.20 -8.48 0.55
N VAL A 61 10.72 -9.45 1.29
CA VAL A 61 10.56 -9.49 2.76
C VAL A 61 11.18 -8.25 3.40
N ASP A 62 12.38 -7.84 2.96
CA ASP A 62 13.07 -6.66 3.48
C ASP A 62 12.25 -5.38 3.27
N GLU A 63 11.66 -5.22 2.08
CA GLU A 63 10.80 -4.08 1.78
C GLU A 63 9.53 -4.12 2.63
N ALA A 64 8.91 -5.29 2.81
CA ALA A 64 7.72 -5.43 3.64
C ALA A 64 8.00 -5.02 5.10
N VAL A 65 9.13 -5.46 5.66
CA VAL A 65 9.58 -5.08 7.01
C VAL A 65 9.92 -3.59 7.09
N ALA A 66 10.59 -3.04 6.06
CA ALA A 66 10.94 -1.63 5.99
C ALA A 66 9.69 -0.74 5.94
N PHE A 67 8.72 -1.06 5.08
CA PHE A 67 7.43 -0.37 5.03
C PHE A 67 6.69 -0.45 6.35
N ALA A 68 6.60 -1.64 6.96
CA ALA A 68 5.96 -1.83 8.25
C ALA A 68 6.55 -0.90 9.33
N ARG A 69 7.89 -0.81 9.39
CA ARG A 69 8.60 0.05 10.33
C ARG A 69 8.35 1.54 10.06
N VAL A 70 8.53 2.02 8.83
CA VAL A 70 8.37 3.44 8.49
C VAL A 70 6.93 3.91 8.63
N LEU A 71 5.98 3.05 8.27
CA LEU A 71 4.54 3.36 8.31
C LEU A 71 3.90 3.10 9.68
N ARG A 72 4.70 2.68 10.67
CA ARG A 72 4.25 2.38 12.04
C ARG A 72 3.04 1.44 12.00
N MET A 73 3.19 0.34 11.26
CA MET A 73 2.16 -0.67 11.03
C MET A 73 2.78 -2.06 11.24
N PRO A 74 2.15 -2.96 12.03
CA PRO A 74 2.62 -4.34 12.15
C PRO A 74 2.69 -5.03 10.79
N VAL A 75 3.71 -5.86 10.56
CA VAL A 75 3.89 -6.55 9.27
C VAL A 75 2.73 -7.52 8.99
N GLU A 76 2.12 -8.07 10.04
CA GLU A 76 0.93 -8.92 9.98
C GLU A 76 -0.29 -8.14 9.49
N ARG A 77 -0.39 -6.84 9.85
CA ARG A 77 -1.44 -5.97 9.32
C ARG A 77 -1.15 -5.60 7.86
N LEU A 78 0.12 -5.52 7.47
CA LEU A 78 0.53 -5.26 6.09
C LEU A 78 0.26 -6.47 5.17
N LEU A 79 0.57 -7.69 5.60
CA LEU A 79 0.54 -8.92 4.79
C LEU A 79 -0.67 -9.83 5.08
N GLY A 80 -1.40 -9.59 6.17
CA GLY A 80 -2.42 -10.51 6.67
C GLY A 80 -3.70 -10.59 5.82
N PRO A 81 -4.55 -11.58 6.09
CA PRO A 81 -5.71 -11.93 5.27
C PRO A 81 -6.87 -10.93 5.33
N GLY A 82 -6.80 -9.92 6.21
CA GLY A 82 -7.85 -8.89 6.39
C GLY A 82 -8.12 -8.04 5.14
N PRO A 83 -8.94 -6.99 5.25
CA PRO A 83 -9.30 -6.16 4.12
C PRO A 83 -8.07 -5.45 3.51
N ALA A 84 -8.12 -5.20 2.20
CA ALA A 84 -7.10 -4.43 1.49
C ALA A 84 -7.16 -2.96 1.94
N CYS A 85 -8.36 -2.39 1.98
CA CYS A 85 -8.60 -1.06 2.50
C CYS A 85 -8.98 -1.10 3.97
N LEU A 86 -8.13 -0.56 4.84
CA LEU A 86 -8.45 -0.45 6.28
C LEU A 86 -9.44 0.68 6.60
N VAL A 87 -9.78 1.53 5.62
CA VAL A 87 -10.69 2.67 5.80
C VAL A 87 -12.14 2.27 5.53
N CYS A 88 -12.39 1.53 4.45
CA CYS A 88 -13.73 1.03 4.13
C CYS A 88 -13.92 -0.45 4.42
N GLU A 89 -12.89 -1.15 4.91
CA GLU A 89 -12.90 -2.60 5.11
C GLU A 89 -13.33 -3.39 3.85
N ASP A 90 -12.94 -2.89 2.68
CA ASP A 90 -13.38 -3.37 1.35
C ASP A 90 -14.90 -3.31 1.13
N ARG A 91 -15.62 -2.56 1.98
CA ARG A 91 -17.07 -2.32 1.95
C ARG A 91 -17.36 -0.81 1.94
N PRO A 92 -17.06 -0.10 0.85
CA PRO A 92 -17.45 1.29 0.67
C PRO A 92 -18.98 1.48 0.77
N ALA A 93 -19.41 2.68 1.17
CA ALA A 93 -20.83 3.03 1.27
C ALA A 93 -21.53 2.93 -0.10
N SER A 94 -22.77 2.45 -0.11
CA SER A 94 -23.59 2.32 -1.32
C SER A 94 -23.66 3.64 -2.10
N GLY A 95 -23.40 3.57 -3.40
CA GLY A 95 -23.41 4.74 -4.29
C GLY A 95 -22.17 5.63 -4.21
N ALA A 96 -21.17 5.30 -3.40
CA ALA A 96 -19.92 6.06 -3.27
C ALA A 96 -18.67 5.20 -3.46
N ALA A 97 -17.63 5.78 -4.06
CA ALA A 97 -16.31 5.18 -4.14
C ALA A 97 -15.44 5.63 -2.95
N CYS A 98 -14.67 4.72 -2.38
CA CYS A 98 -13.71 5.03 -1.33
C CYS A 98 -12.58 5.90 -1.91
N LEU A 99 -12.38 7.10 -1.38
CA LEU A 99 -11.33 8.03 -1.84
C LEU A 99 -9.90 7.51 -1.59
N ASN A 100 -9.74 6.53 -0.69
CA ASN A 100 -8.44 5.97 -0.32
C ASN A 100 -8.02 4.77 -1.16
N CYS A 101 -8.95 3.84 -1.46
CA CYS A 101 -8.63 2.63 -2.24
C CYS A 101 -9.28 2.58 -3.63
N GLY A 102 -10.28 3.43 -3.90
CA GLY A 102 -11.03 3.45 -5.15
C GLY A 102 -12.05 2.32 -5.32
N ALA A 103 -12.32 1.51 -4.29
CA ALA A 103 -13.40 0.53 -4.30
C ALA A 103 -14.76 1.24 -4.36
N ASP A 104 -15.70 0.72 -5.13
CA ASP A 104 -17.05 1.24 -5.31
C ASP A 104 -18.07 0.43 -4.51
N GLY A 105 -18.93 1.13 -3.77
CA GLY A 105 -20.09 0.52 -3.11
C GLY A 105 -21.17 0.39 -4.16
N GLY A 106 -21.27 -0.78 -4.80
CA GLY A 106 -22.26 -1.07 -5.84
C GLY A 106 -23.64 -0.49 -5.53
N ARG A 107 -24.35 -0.08 -6.59
CA ARG A 107 -25.67 0.55 -6.50
C ARG A 107 -26.74 -0.42 -6.01
#